data_AF-A0A538NLK2-F1
#
_entry.id   AF-A0A538NLK2-F1
#
_cell.length_a   1.000
_cell.length_b   1.000
_cell.length_c   1.000
_cell.angle_alpha   90.00
_cell.angle_beta   90.00
_cell.angle_gamma   90.00
#
_symmetry.space_group_name_H-M   'P 1'
#
loop_
_entity.id
_entity.type
_entity.pdbx_description
1 polymer ?
#
loop_
_entity_poly.entity_id
_entity_poly.type
_entity_poly.pdbx_seq_one_letter_code
_entity_poly.pdbx_strand_id
1 'polypeptide(L)'
;MAPPLTSRAMENTLPILVADAPGALMELCGVTLLERLLRILQRLGFRRAIVFSTTPEIVGTELAKHSRARGKVIVHLVPRGIGPLTAQLLLEQSPSERLLIVPANIYCDARLLAALCAKDSPAALVDSNPPEFARSLIRSPCGPALVTKDSLSAFLPTAPFFEELKDKINNGETDVIDAAAEDDYIVNMRRCVRPVCFPAPAKQNRRAAERIILDSAQNGTLDIPAYFHAPIETGIISLLCKTRITPNQITIAGFIIGCGTTAAFAVGRVGLGILAALIFGIVDGLDGKQSRVKIEMTERGKWEHYLDYLIENSWWAAIAFHL
;
A
#
# COMPACT_ATOMS: atom_id res chain seq x y z
N MET A 1 5.95 14.49 -4.99
CA MET A 1 5.55 13.67 -6.16
C MET A 1 6.83 13.07 -6.73
N ALA A 2 7.18 11.82 -6.39
CA ALA A 2 8.16 11.11 -7.21
C ALA A 2 7.47 10.90 -8.57
N PRO A 3 8.15 11.14 -9.71
CA PRO A 3 7.58 10.81 -11.01
C PRO A 3 7.20 9.32 -11.00
N PRO A 4 6.22 8.87 -11.82
CA PRO A 4 6.18 7.47 -12.13
C PRO A 4 7.56 7.13 -12.68
N LEU A 5 8.30 6.26 -11.99
CA LEU A 5 9.50 5.66 -12.53
C LEU A 5 9.05 4.74 -13.67
N THR A 6 8.56 5.30 -14.78
CA THR A 6 8.40 4.58 -16.04
C THR A 6 9.78 4.41 -16.61
N SER A 7 10.58 3.57 -15.95
CA SER A 7 11.72 2.97 -16.61
C SER A 7 11.16 2.02 -17.67
N ARG A 8 11.84 1.94 -18.83
CA ARG A 8 11.53 0.97 -19.89
C ARG A 8 11.41 -0.48 -19.36
N ALA A 9 12.09 -0.77 -18.25
CA ALA A 9 12.03 -2.04 -17.53
C ALA A 9 10.62 -2.38 -17.00
N MET A 10 9.84 -1.38 -16.58
CA MET A 10 8.50 -1.60 -16.01
C MET A 10 7.43 -1.85 -17.08
N GLU A 11 7.58 -1.32 -18.29
CA GLU A 11 6.60 -1.54 -19.39
C GLU A 11 6.57 -2.99 -19.88
N ASN A 12 7.69 -3.71 -19.78
CA ASN A 12 7.81 -5.10 -20.24
C ASN A 12 7.65 -6.13 -19.11
N THR A 13 7.43 -5.70 -17.87
CA THR A 13 7.30 -6.60 -16.73
C THR A 13 5.83 -6.96 -16.50
N LEU A 14 5.55 -8.26 -16.37
CA LEU A 14 4.21 -8.77 -16.05
C LEU A 14 4.13 -9.20 -14.58
N PRO A 15 3.26 -8.56 -13.78
CA PRO A 15 3.00 -9.00 -12.41
C PRO A 15 2.20 -10.31 -12.38
N ILE A 16 2.70 -11.27 -11.62
CA ILE A 16 2.08 -12.55 -11.33
C ILE A 16 1.87 -12.64 -9.82
N LEU A 17 0.61 -12.75 -9.40
CA LEU A 17 0.21 -12.88 -8.02
C LEU A 17 -0.18 -14.34 -7.72
N VAL A 18 0.38 -14.92 -6.68
CA VAL A 18 0.02 -16.27 -6.22
C VAL A 18 -0.95 -16.15 -5.05
N ALA A 19 -2.24 -16.25 -5.32
CA ALA A 19 -3.30 -15.93 -4.39
C ALA A 19 -4.11 -17.15 -3.97
N ASP A 20 -3.69 -17.78 -2.88
CA ASP A 20 -4.42 -18.89 -2.27
C ASP A 20 -5.13 -18.43 -0.98
N ALA A 21 -6.41 -18.79 -0.85
CA ALA A 21 -7.16 -18.59 0.39
C ALA A 21 -6.68 -19.58 1.49
N PRO A 22 -6.74 -19.19 2.78
CA PRO A 22 -7.27 -17.93 3.30
C PRO A 22 -6.23 -16.79 3.34
N GLY A 23 -4.95 -17.07 3.09
CA GLY A 23 -3.86 -16.10 3.27
C GLY A 23 -4.01 -14.84 2.43
N ALA A 24 -4.32 -14.99 1.13
CA ALA A 24 -4.46 -13.86 0.21
C ALA A 24 -5.66 -12.94 0.54
N LEU A 25 -6.66 -13.48 1.21
CA LEU A 25 -7.90 -12.78 1.59
C LEU A 25 -7.87 -12.25 3.02
N MET A 26 -6.72 -12.38 3.71
CA MET A 26 -6.57 -11.78 5.03
C MET A 26 -6.66 -10.26 4.94
N GLU A 27 -7.56 -9.68 5.73
CA GLU A 27 -7.72 -8.22 5.79
C GLU A 27 -6.76 -7.60 6.80
N LEU A 28 -6.06 -6.55 6.37
CA LEU A 28 -5.31 -5.64 7.24
C LEU A 28 -5.79 -4.20 6.98
N CYS A 29 -6.26 -3.54 8.04
CA CYS A 29 -6.83 -2.18 7.96
C CYS A 29 -7.99 -2.07 6.95
N GLY A 30 -8.86 -3.08 6.91
CA GLY A 30 -10.07 -3.12 6.08
C GLY A 30 -9.85 -3.39 4.58
N VAL A 31 -8.64 -3.80 4.18
CA VAL A 31 -8.31 -4.19 2.80
C VAL A 31 -7.62 -5.54 2.82
N THR A 32 -8.01 -6.46 1.92
CA THR A 32 -7.34 -7.76 1.77
C THR A 32 -5.91 -7.60 1.25
N LEU A 33 -5.02 -8.54 1.57
CA LEU A 33 -3.63 -8.51 1.07
C LEU A 33 -3.58 -8.51 -0.46
N LEU A 34 -4.40 -9.35 -1.11
CA LEU A 34 -4.52 -9.39 -2.56
C LEU A 34 -4.94 -8.03 -3.16
N GLU A 35 -6.03 -7.43 -2.65
CA GLU A 35 -6.51 -6.14 -3.15
C GLU A 35 -5.48 -5.03 -2.90
N ARG A 36 -4.79 -5.07 -1.75
CA ARG A 36 -3.72 -4.13 -1.42
C ARG A 36 -2.57 -4.21 -2.44
N LEU A 37 -2.11 -5.42 -2.77
CA LEU A 37 -1.06 -5.62 -3.77
C LEU A 37 -1.49 -5.12 -5.16
N LEU A 38 -2.72 -5.39 -5.58
CA LEU A 38 -3.24 -4.91 -6.86
C LEU A 38 -3.32 -3.37 -6.93
N ARG A 39 -3.72 -2.71 -5.83
CA ARG A 39 -3.70 -1.24 -5.73
C ARG A 39 -2.26 -0.69 -5.81
N ILE A 40 -1.29 -1.37 -5.20
CA ILE A 40 0.13 -0.99 -5.29
C ILE A 40 0.61 -1.14 -6.73
N LEU A 41 0.37 -2.28 -7.37
CA LEU A 41 0.77 -2.53 -8.76
C LEU A 41 0.18 -1.46 -9.70
N GLN A 42 -1.08 -1.07 -9.51
CA GLN A 42 -1.67 0.02 -10.29
C GLN A 42 -0.90 1.34 -10.13
N ARG A 43 -0.48 1.67 -8.91
CA ARG A 43 0.29 2.90 -8.62
C ARG A 43 1.70 2.86 -9.18
N LEU A 44 2.29 1.68 -9.23
CA LEU A 44 3.55 1.44 -9.92
C LEU A 44 3.42 1.54 -11.45
N GLY A 45 2.20 1.64 -11.97
CA GLY A 45 1.93 1.85 -13.39
C GLY A 45 1.46 0.62 -14.14
N PHE A 46 1.41 -0.55 -13.49
CA PHE A 46 0.93 -1.78 -14.12
C PHE A 46 -0.55 -1.68 -14.48
N ARG A 47 -0.89 -2.20 -15.66
CA ARG A 47 -2.27 -2.23 -16.20
C ARG A 47 -2.82 -3.64 -16.35
N ARG A 48 -1.97 -4.65 -16.23
CA ARG A 48 -2.33 -6.07 -16.34
C ARG A 48 -1.65 -6.82 -15.20
N ALA A 49 -2.34 -7.81 -14.64
CA ALA A 49 -1.78 -8.75 -13.68
C ALA A 49 -2.42 -10.12 -13.87
N ILE A 50 -1.63 -11.18 -13.71
CA ILE A 50 -2.12 -12.56 -13.67
C ILE A 50 -2.23 -12.99 -12.21
N VAL A 51 -3.35 -13.59 -11.83
CA VAL A 51 -3.55 -14.15 -10.48
C VAL A 51 -3.71 -15.65 -10.61
N PHE A 52 -2.77 -16.42 -10.04
CA PHE A 52 -2.90 -17.87 -9.90
C PHE A 52 -3.58 -18.19 -8.58
N SER A 53 -4.56 -19.10 -8.61
CA SER A 53 -5.25 -19.54 -7.40
C SER A 53 -5.67 -21.00 -7.45
N THR A 54 -5.47 -21.72 -6.36
CA THR A 54 -6.06 -23.04 -6.07
C THR A 54 -7.52 -22.93 -5.62
N THR A 55 -7.98 -21.72 -5.26
CA THR A 55 -9.34 -21.41 -4.79
C THR A 55 -9.98 -20.32 -5.66
N PRO A 56 -10.08 -20.53 -6.99
CA PRO A 56 -10.46 -19.49 -7.95
C PRO A 56 -11.88 -18.94 -7.72
N GLU A 57 -12.81 -19.73 -7.17
CA GLU A 57 -14.17 -19.24 -6.89
C GLU A 57 -14.18 -18.15 -5.82
N ILE A 58 -13.48 -18.38 -4.71
CA ILE A 58 -13.43 -17.45 -3.57
C ILE A 58 -12.62 -16.20 -3.96
N VAL A 59 -11.46 -16.41 -4.60
CA VAL A 59 -10.59 -15.32 -5.06
C VAL A 59 -11.26 -14.52 -6.18
N GLY A 60 -11.95 -15.19 -7.11
CA GLY A 60 -12.72 -14.56 -8.17
C GLY A 60 -13.85 -13.69 -7.63
N THR A 61 -14.55 -14.15 -6.59
CA THR A 61 -15.58 -13.34 -5.90
C THR A 61 -15.00 -12.07 -5.29
N GLU A 62 -13.82 -12.16 -4.66
CA GLU A 62 -13.12 -10.98 -4.14
C GLU A 62 -12.71 -10.02 -5.28
N LEU A 63 -12.13 -10.57 -6.35
CA LEU A 63 -11.69 -9.80 -7.52
C LEU A 63 -12.86 -9.19 -8.32
N ALA A 64 -14.07 -9.73 -8.20
CA ALA A 64 -15.28 -9.16 -8.80
C ALA A 64 -15.80 -7.93 -8.03
N LYS A 65 -15.42 -7.74 -6.77
CA LYS A 65 -15.82 -6.55 -6.00
C LYS A 65 -15.25 -5.29 -6.66
N HIS A 66 -16.14 -4.32 -6.86
CA HIS A 66 -15.74 -3.04 -7.45
C HIS A 66 -14.73 -2.32 -6.54
N SER A 67 -13.58 -1.95 -7.10
CA SER A 67 -12.57 -1.16 -6.41
C SER A 67 -12.06 -0.07 -7.34
N ARG A 68 -12.38 1.18 -6.99
CA ARG A 68 -11.92 2.35 -7.75
C ARG A 68 -10.39 2.47 -7.75
N ALA A 69 -9.74 2.05 -6.66
CA ALA A 69 -8.29 2.09 -6.52
C ALA A 69 -7.56 1.01 -7.34
N ARG A 70 -8.28 -0.02 -7.81
CA ARG A 70 -7.80 -1.05 -8.76
C ARG A 70 -8.38 -0.90 -10.17
N GLY A 71 -9.25 0.09 -10.41
CA GLY A 71 -10.06 0.19 -11.63
C GLY A 71 -9.30 0.29 -12.97
N LYS A 72 -7.98 0.50 -12.98
CA LYS A 72 -7.13 0.54 -14.18
C LYS A 72 -6.31 -0.75 -14.40
N VAL A 73 -6.40 -1.74 -13.50
CA VAL A 73 -5.70 -3.03 -13.64
C VAL A 73 -6.67 -4.10 -14.12
N ILE A 74 -6.38 -4.67 -15.28
CA ILE A 74 -7.07 -5.85 -15.80
C ILE A 74 -6.43 -7.07 -15.15
N VAL A 75 -7.23 -7.83 -14.40
CA VAL A 75 -6.79 -9.03 -13.69
C VAL A 75 -7.25 -10.26 -14.44
N HIS A 76 -6.32 -11.12 -14.81
CA HIS A 76 -6.61 -12.44 -15.40
C HIS A 76 -6.44 -13.51 -14.33
N LEU A 77 -7.54 -14.12 -13.89
CA LEU A 77 -7.53 -15.21 -12.92
C LEU A 77 -7.29 -16.54 -13.64
N VAL A 78 -6.23 -17.25 -13.25
CA VAL A 78 -5.86 -18.56 -13.77
C VAL A 78 -6.08 -19.61 -12.68
N PRO A 79 -7.06 -20.51 -12.84
CA PRO A 79 -7.23 -21.66 -11.97
C PRO A 79 -5.98 -22.54 -11.99
N ARG A 80 -5.59 -23.05 -10.82
CA ARG A 80 -4.46 -23.96 -10.66
C ARG A 80 -4.89 -25.19 -9.88
N GLY A 81 -4.37 -26.35 -10.25
CA GLY A 81 -4.56 -27.59 -9.49
C GLY A 81 -3.96 -27.50 -8.07
N ILE A 82 -4.42 -28.37 -7.17
CA ILE A 82 -3.88 -28.49 -5.81
C ILE A 82 -2.43 -28.98 -5.93
N GLY A 83 -1.47 -28.07 -5.71
CA GLY A 83 -0.04 -28.35 -5.83
C GLY A 83 0.81 -27.08 -5.66
N PRO A 84 2.15 -27.20 -5.65
CA PRO A 84 3.05 -26.04 -5.65
C PRO A 84 3.07 -25.33 -7.01
N LEU A 85 3.46 -24.06 -7.01
CA LEU A 85 3.63 -23.32 -8.26
C LEU A 85 4.95 -23.79 -8.89
N THR A 86 4.93 -24.18 -10.15
CA THR A 86 6.11 -24.64 -10.87
C THR A 86 6.56 -23.62 -11.92
N ALA A 87 7.85 -23.63 -12.26
CA ALA A 87 8.40 -22.77 -13.31
C ALA A 87 7.77 -23.04 -14.68
N GLN A 88 7.44 -24.31 -14.97
CA GLN A 88 6.79 -24.68 -16.24
C GLN A 88 5.44 -23.98 -16.44
N LEU A 89 4.61 -23.96 -15.39
CA LEU A 89 3.30 -23.31 -15.45
C LEU A 89 3.41 -21.78 -15.64
N LEU A 90 4.46 -21.17 -15.10
CA LEU A 90 4.77 -19.76 -15.30
C LEU A 90 5.20 -19.46 -16.74
N LEU A 91 6.00 -20.35 -17.35
CA LEU A 91 6.47 -20.22 -18.74
C LEU A 91 5.33 -20.35 -19.75
N GLU A 92 4.39 -21.28 -19.54
CA GLU A 92 3.27 -21.55 -20.45
C GLU A 92 2.23 -20.43 -20.47
N GLN A 93 1.99 -19.77 -19.33
CA GLN A 93 0.89 -18.81 -19.15
C GLN A 93 1.31 -17.34 -19.33
N SER A 94 2.60 -17.07 -19.53
CA SER A 94 3.13 -15.70 -19.50
C SER A 94 3.72 -15.28 -20.85
N PRO A 95 3.17 -14.26 -21.52
CA PRO A 95 3.72 -13.77 -22.78
C PRO A 95 5.00 -12.94 -22.60
N SER A 96 5.16 -12.27 -21.46
CA SER A 96 6.26 -11.34 -21.20
C SER A 96 7.59 -12.03 -20.85
N GLU A 97 8.70 -11.42 -21.25
CA GLU A 97 10.07 -11.87 -20.93
C GLU A 97 10.42 -11.69 -19.45
N ARG A 98 9.87 -10.66 -18.80
CA ARG A 98 10.13 -10.32 -17.39
C ARG A 98 8.87 -10.51 -16.56
N LEU A 99 8.98 -11.27 -15.47
CA LEU A 99 7.87 -11.62 -14.61
C LEU A 99 8.18 -11.18 -13.17
N LEU A 100 7.28 -10.40 -12.58
CA LEU A 100 7.32 -10.06 -11.16
C LEU A 100 6.40 -11.01 -10.42
N ILE A 101 6.97 -11.98 -9.70
CA ILE A 101 6.23 -12.99 -8.95
C ILE A 101 6.09 -12.52 -7.51
N VAL A 102 4.84 -12.35 -7.06
CA VAL A 102 4.52 -11.89 -5.71
C VAL A 102 3.55 -12.88 -5.06
N PRO A 103 3.91 -13.51 -3.93
CA PRO A 103 2.94 -14.27 -3.18
C PRO A 103 1.87 -13.30 -2.63
N ALA A 104 0.58 -13.61 -2.78
CA ALA A 104 -0.47 -12.68 -2.35
C ALA A 104 -0.81 -12.79 -0.86
N ASN A 105 -0.12 -13.68 -0.13
CA ASN A 105 -0.22 -13.84 1.32
C ASN A 105 0.82 -13.00 2.07
N ILE A 106 1.39 -11.94 1.47
CA ILE A 106 2.31 -11.02 2.14
C ILE A 106 1.79 -9.58 2.07
N TYR A 107 2.14 -8.78 3.06
CA TYR A 107 2.16 -7.32 2.96
C TYR A 107 3.54 -6.91 2.44
N CYS A 108 3.60 -6.02 1.45
CA CYS A 108 4.85 -5.48 0.92
C CYS A 108 4.71 -3.98 0.68
N ASP A 109 5.69 -3.20 1.14
CA ASP A 109 5.78 -1.77 0.83
C ASP A 109 5.99 -1.56 -0.68
N ALA A 110 5.31 -0.56 -1.26
CA ALA A 110 5.40 -0.24 -2.68
C ALA A 110 6.83 0.08 -3.14
N ARG A 111 7.67 0.64 -2.24
CA ARG A 111 9.08 0.95 -2.53
C ARG A 111 9.91 -0.29 -2.80
N LEU A 112 9.66 -1.39 -2.09
CA LEU A 112 10.38 -2.65 -2.28
C LEU A 112 10.03 -3.29 -3.62
N LEU A 113 8.74 -3.25 -3.99
CA LEU A 113 8.31 -3.70 -5.32
C LEU A 113 8.87 -2.81 -6.43
N ALA A 114 8.93 -1.49 -6.23
CA ALA A 114 9.54 -0.57 -7.19
C ALA A 114 11.03 -0.84 -7.37
N ALA A 115 11.77 -1.06 -6.27
CA ALA A 115 13.19 -1.41 -6.29
C ALA A 115 13.44 -2.72 -7.04
N LEU A 116 12.61 -3.75 -6.80
CA LEU A 116 12.65 -5.01 -7.57
C LEU A 116 12.44 -4.78 -9.06
N CYS A 117 11.42 -3.99 -9.43
CA CYS A 117 11.16 -3.71 -10.83
C CYS A 117 12.23 -2.85 -11.52
N ALA A 118 13.05 -2.12 -10.75
CA ALA A 118 14.13 -1.29 -11.28
C ALA A 118 15.40 -2.07 -11.64
N LYS A 119 15.56 -3.32 -11.17
CA LYS A 119 16.68 -4.20 -11.55
C LYS A 119 16.54 -4.70 -12.99
N ASP A 120 17.65 -4.93 -13.67
CA ASP A 120 17.67 -5.53 -15.01
C ASP A 120 17.90 -7.04 -14.99
N SER A 121 18.51 -7.55 -13.92
CA SER A 121 18.77 -8.95 -13.63
C SER A 121 17.68 -9.58 -12.76
N PRO A 122 17.54 -10.93 -12.76
CA PRO A 122 16.70 -11.64 -11.81
C PRO A 122 17.10 -11.32 -10.38
N ALA A 123 16.12 -10.91 -9.57
CA ALA A 123 16.37 -10.45 -8.21
C ALA A 123 15.27 -10.90 -7.25
N ALA A 124 15.62 -11.24 -6.02
CA ALA A 124 14.67 -11.59 -4.96
C ALA A 124 14.76 -10.59 -3.80
N LEU A 125 13.63 -10.33 -3.15
CA LEU A 125 13.58 -9.50 -1.95
C LEU A 125 13.91 -10.33 -0.71
N VAL A 126 14.90 -9.85 0.05
CA VAL A 126 15.30 -10.37 1.36
C VAL A 126 15.26 -9.21 2.35
N ASP A 127 15.14 -9.49 3.65
CA ASP A 127 15.32 -8.48 4.70
C ASP A 127 16.38 -9.01 5.68
N SER A 128 17.60 -8.47 5.61
CA SER A 128 18.72 -8.92 6.44
C SER A 128 18.62 -8.45 7.89
N ASN A 129 17.99 -7.29 8.10
CA ASN A 129 17.81 -6.68 9.41
C ASN A 129 16.35 -6.22 9.59
N PRO A 130 15.43 -7.18 9.76
CA PRO A 130 14.04 -6.85 9.99
C PRO A 130 13.89 -6.04 11.29
N PRO A 131 13.13 -4.94 11.28
CA PRO A 131 12.93 -4.12 12.47
C PRO A 131 12.28 -4.93 13.59
N GLU A 132 12.61 -4.63 14.86
CA GLU A 132 12.24 -5.46 16.02
C GLU A 132 10.75 -5.82 16.07
N PHE A 133 9.89 -4.87 15.73
CA PHE A 133 8.45 -5.04 15.70
C PHE A 133 7.97 -6.00 14.59
N ALA A 134 8.76 -6.21 13.53
CA ALA A 134 8.47 -7.09 12.40
C ALA A 134 9.24 -8.43 12.44
N ARG A 135 10.26 -8.57 13.30
CA ARG A 135 11.06 -9.81 13.45
C ARG A 135 10.20 -11.05 13.67
N SER A 136 9.12 -10.93 14.45
CA SER A 136 8.21 -12.04 14.71
C SER A 136 7.36 -12.46 13.51
N LEU A 137 7.25 -11.58 12.51
CA LEU A 137 6.45 -11.75 11.29
C LEU A 137 7.31 -12.26 10.13
N ILE A 138 8.54 -11.79 10.00
CA ILE A 138 9.46 -12.10 8.89
C ILE A 138 10.16 -13.42 9.19
N ARG A 139 9.57 -14.54 8.74
CA ARG A 139 10.06 -15.92 8.99
C ARG A 139 10.70 -16.60 7.79
N SER A 140 10.64 -16.03 6.60
CA SER A 140 11.14 -16.66 5.36
C SER A 140 11.88 -15.66 4.49
N PRO A 141 13.00 -16.03 3.86
CA PRO A 141 13.79 -15.14 2.99
C PRO A 141 13.13 -14.90 1.62
N CYS A 142 12.12 -15.67 1.23
CA CYS A 142 11.55 -15.58 -0.13
C CYS A 142 10.36 -14.63 -0.16
N GLY A 143 10.63 -13.34 -0.32
CA GLY A 143 9.62 -12.32 -0.62
C GLY A 143 9.16 -12.34 -2.09
N PRO A 144 8.69 -11.20 -2.62
CA PRO A 144 8.52 -11.03 -4.05
C PRO A 144 9.86 -11.21 -4.80
N ALA A 145 9.79 -11.67 -6.05
CA ALA A 145 10.95 -11.85 -6.90
C ALA A 145 10.67 -11.41 -8.34
N LEU A 146 11.70 -10.83 -8.97
CA LEU A 146 11.75 -10.55 -10.39
C LEU A 146 12.54 -11.68 -11.07
N VAL A 147 11.93 -12.33 -12.06
CA VAL A 147 12.57 -13.40 -12.84
C VAL A 147 12.40 -13.13 -14.34
N THR A 148 13.34 -13.62 -15.14
CA THR A 148 13.25 -13.65 -16.60
C THR A 148 12.85 -15.04 -17.09
N LYS A 149 12.28 -15.15 -18.29
CA LYS A 149 11.99 -16.46 -18.90
C LYS A 149 13.25 -17.33 -19.03
N ASP A 150 14.38 -16.73 -19.40
CA ASP A 150 15.66 -17.43 -19.46
C ASP A 150 16.05 -18.00 -18.10
N SER A 151 15.93 -17.21 -17.04
CA SER A 151 16.23 -17.67 -15.69
C SER A 151 15.28 -18.79 -15.25
N LEU A 152 13.99 -18.71 -15.59
CA LEU A 152 12.99 -19.73 -15.29
C LEU A 152 13.23 -21.05 -16.05
N SER A 153 13.85 -21.01 -17.23
CA SER A 153 14.20 -22.23 -17.96
C SER A 153 15.29 -23.05 -17.26
N ALA A 154 16.08 -22.41 -16.39
CA ALA A 154 17.07 -23.07 -15.56
C ALA A 154 16.49 -23.67 -14.26
N PHE A 155 15.18 -23.53 -14.03
CA PHE A 155 14.49 -24.14 -12.89
C PHE A 155 14.06 -25.57 -13.23
N LEU A 156 14.03 -26.43 -12.21
CA LEU A 156 13.51 -27.78 -12.30
C LEU A 156 11.99 -27.74 -12.63
N PRO A 157 11.54 -28.39 -13.72
CA PRO A 157 10.16 -28.25 -14.20
C PRO A 157 9.08 -28.62 -13.18
N THR A 158 9.38 -29.56 -12.29
CA THR A 158 8.44 -30.09 -11.29
C THR A 158 8.69 -29.57 -9.87
N ALA A 159 9.77 -28.81 -9.65
CA ALA A 159 10.10 -28.32 -8.32
C ALA A 159 9.18 -27.15 -7.90
N PRO A 160 8.87 -27.01 -6.60
CA PRO A 160 8.20 -25.82 -6.08
C PRO A 160 9.04 -24.57 -6.32
N PHE A 161 8.51 -23.61 -7.09
CA PHE A 161 9.19 -22.39 -7.49
C PHE A 161 9.81 -21.63 -6.32
N PHE A 162 9.06 -21.46 -5.21
CA PHE A 162 9.56 -20.70 -4.06
C PHE A 162 10.66 -21.41 -3.26
N GLU A 163 10.69 -22.75 -3.25
CA GLU A 163 11.78 -23.51 -2.62
C GLU A 163 13.03 -23.47 -3.50
N GLU A 164 12.88 -23.65 -4.81
CA GLU A 164 14.02 -23.57 -5.73
C GLU A 164 14.60 -22.14 -5.79
N LEU A 165 13.74 -21.12 -5.76
CA LEU A 165 14.17 -19.73 -5.63
C LEU A 165 14.99 -19.52 -4.34
N LYS A 166 14.57 -20.13 -3.23
CA LYS A 166 15.30 -20.07 -1.96
C LYS A 166 16.70 -20.67 -2.09
N ASP A 167 16.80 -21.83 -2.72
CA ASP A 167 18.07 -22.52 -2.92
C ASP A 167 19.01 -21.70 -3.82
N LYS A 168 18.48 -21.11 -4.90
CA LYS A 168 19.23 -20.20 -5.78
C LYS A 168 19.72 -18.94 -5.07
N ILE A 169 18.91 -18.36 -4.19
CA ILE A 169 19.32 -17.22 -3.34
C ILE A 169 20.45 -17.63 -2.41
N ASN A 170 20.32 -18.78 -1.74
CA ASN A 170 21.35 -19.29 -0.81
C ASN A 170 22.67 -19.62 -1.52
N ASN A 171 22.59 -20.05 -2.78
CA ASN A 171 23.75 -20.35 -3.62
C ASN A 171 24.36 -19.09 -4.29
N GLY A 172 23.74 -17.92 -4.15
CA GLY A 172 24.21 -16.68 -4.76
C GLY A 172 23.99 -16.59 -6.28
N GLU A 173 23.06 -17.39 -6.82
CA GLU A 173 22.74 -17.43 -8.26
C GLU A 173 21.74 -16.34 -8.69
N THR A 174 21.14 -15.62 -7.73
CA THR A 174 20.12 -14.59 -7.96
C THR A 174 20.51 -13.34 -7.19
N ASP A 175 20.34 -12.17 -7.81
CA ASP A 175 20.60 -10.91 -7.12
C ASP A 175 19.62 -10.73 -5.96
N VAL A 176 20.06 -10.00 -4.93
CA VAL A 176 19.24 -9.74 -3.76
C VAL A 176 18.97 -8.25 -3.64
N ILE A 177 17.71 -7.89 -3.44
CA ILE A 177 17.33 -6.60 -2.91
C ILE A 177 17.12 -6.77 -1.42
N ASP A 178 18.01 -6.18 -0.64
CA ASP A 178 17.86 -6.17 0.79
C ASP A 178 16.97 -5.00 1.17
N ALA A 179 15.79 -5.32 1.70
CA ALA A 179 14.90 -4.32 2.24
C ALA A 179 15.67 -3.40 3.19
N ALA A 180 16.58 -3.91 4.04
CA ALA A 180 17.31 -3.14 5.05
C ALA A 180 18.20 -2.04 4.48
N ALA A 181 18.63 -2.19 3.23
CA ALA A 181 19.46 -1.21 2.52
C ALA A 181 18.65 -0.20 1.71
N GLU A 182 17.34 -0.41 1.53
CA GLU A 182 16.47 0.49 0.76
C GLU A 182 16.16 1.80 1.49
N ASP A 183 16.02 2.88 0.71
CA ASP A 183 15.79 4.23 1.21
C ASP A 183 14.53 4.30 2.10
N ASP A 184 14.72 4.78 3.33
CA ASP A 184 13.66 4.92 4.30
C ASP A 184 12.96 6.28 4.22
N TYR A 185 13.52 7.27 3.51
CA TYR A 185 12.98 8.63 3.53
C TYR A 185 11.83 8.84 2.54
N ILE A 186 10.67 9.24 3.07
CA ILE A 186 9.48 9.55 2.27
C ILE A 186 9.32 11.07 2.18
N VAL A 187 9.73 11.65 1.05
CA VAL A 187 9.72 13.12 0.81
C VAL A 187 8.35 13.75 1.08
N ASN A 188 7.26 13.17 0.55
CA ASN A 188 5.91 13.74 0.71
C ASN A 188 5.41 13.71 2.17
N MET A 189 5.98 12.82 2.99
CA MET A 189 5.64 12.69 4.40
C MET A 189 6.68 13.36 5.29
N ARG A 190 7.84 13.76 4.75
CA ARG A 190 8.95 14.37 5.49
C ARG A 190 9.38 13.50 6.69
N ARG A 191 9.46 12.18 6.47
CA ARG A 191 9.72 11.18 7.53
C ARG A 191 10.53 10.00 6.99
N CYS A 192 11.46 9.50 7.79
CA CYS A 192 12.08 8.19 7.62
C CYS A 192 11.14 7.09 8.13
N VAL A 193 10.72 6.21 7.24
CA VAL A 193 9.88 5.04 7.51
C VAL A 193 10.52 3.84 6.84
N ARG A 194 11.02 2.92 7.66
CA ARG A 194 11.61 1.64 7.22
C ARG A 194 10.61 0.87 6.35
N PRO A 195 10.89 0.61 5.04
CA PRO A 195 10.04 -0.24 4.23
C PRO A 195 10.08 -1.68 4.74
N VAL A 196 8.93 -2.34 4.79
CA VAL A 196 8.80 -3.70 5.32
C VAL A 196 8.03 -4.61 4.37
N CYS A 197 8.38 -5.89 4.41
CA CYS A 197 7.65 -6.95 3.73
C CYS A 197 7.49 -8.12 4.70
N PHE A 198 6.26 -8.58 4.94
CA PHE A 198 5.99 -9.66 5.89
C PHE A 198 4.80 -10.53 5.47
N PRO A 199 4.80 -11.84 5.78
CA PRO A 199 3.69 -12.74 5.50
C PRO A 199 2.45 -12.43 6.33
N ALA A 200 1.31 -12.91 5.86
CA ALA A 200 0.01 -12.80 6.50
C ALA A 200 0.14 -13.20 7.98
N PRO A 201 -0.07 -12.26 8.92
CA PRO A 201 0.21 -12.50 10.32
C PRO A 201 -0.77 -13.53 10.89
N ALA A 202 -0.30 -14.35 11.84
CA ALA A 202 -1.20 -15.13 12.68
C ALA A 202 -2.19 -14.21 13.40
N LYS A 203 -3.39 -14.71 13.74
CA LYS A 203 -4.47 -13.91 14.36
C LYS A 203 -4.00 -13.08 15.57
N GLN A 204 -3.11 -13.64 16.39
CA GLN A 204 -2.49 -12.98 17.55
C GLN A 204 -1.66 -11.74 17.18
N ASN A 205 -0.97 -11.76 16.04
CA ASN A 205 -0.06 -10.69 15.60
C ASN A 205 -0.75 -9.69 14.65
N ARG A 206 -2.03 -9.89 14.30
CA ARG A 206 -2.78 -9.02 13.39
C ARG A 206 -2.80 -7.57 13.86
N ARG A 207 -3.02 -7.32 15.16
CA ARG A 207 -3.03 -5.95 15.72
C ARG A 207 -1.68 -5.26 15.59
N ALA A 208 -0.58 -6.01 15.77
CA ALA A 208 0.77 -5.48 15.59
C ALA A 208 1.01 -5.13 14.12
N ALA A 209 0.64 -6.01 13.19
CA ALA A 209 0.73 -5.75 11.76
C ALA A 209 -0.12 -4.53 11.31
N GLU A 210 -1.35 -4.40 11.79
CA GLU A 210 -2.19 -3.22 11.50
C GLU A 210 -1.54 -1.94 12.03
N ARG A 211 -0.95 -1.98 13.24
CA ARG A 211 -0.24 -0.81 13.80
C ARG A 211 0.95 -0.39 12.94
N ILE A 212 1.69 -1.33 12.36
CA ILE A 212 2.79 -1.03 11.42
C ILE A 212 2.27 -0.25 10.22
N ILE A 213 1.15 -0.68 9.63
CA ILE A 213 0.54 -0.02 8.47
C ILE A 213 0.00 1.37 8.84
N LEU A 214 -0.56 1.53 10.04
CA LEU A 214 -1.07 2.81 10.51
C LEU A 214 0.06 3.81 10.78
N ASP A 215 1.14 3.37 11.44
CA ASP A 215 2.30 4.23 11.72
C ASP A 215 3.05 4.61 10.45
N SER A 216 3.18 3.68 9.49
CA SER A 216 3.82 3.99 8.20
C SER A 216 3.04 5.00 7.35
N ALA A 217 1.76 5.25 7.65
CA ALA A 217 0.92 6.24 6.98
C ALA A 217 0.93 7.64 7.64
N GLN A 218 1.57 7.80 8.80
CA GLN A 218 1.64 9.04 9.56
C GLN A 218 2.74 9.97 9.02
N ASN A 219 2.36 11.21 8.67
CA ASN A 219 3.30 12.25 8.26
C ASN A 219 4.30 12.57 9.39
N GLY A 220 5.53 12.93 8.99
CA GLY A 220 6.55 13.52 9.87
C GLY A 220 6.07 14.88 10.36
N THR A 221 5.96 15.00 11.67
CA THR A 221 5.44 16.19 12.36
C THR A 221 6.45 17.34 12.27
N LEU A 222 5.99 18.51 11.82
CA LEU A 222 6.77 19.76 11.87
C LEU A 222 6.28 20.73 12.96
N ASP A 223 5.03 20.58 13.42
CA ASP A 223 4.38 21.55 14.32
C ASP A 223 3.86 20.91 15.62
N ILE A 224 3.83 21.69 16.70
CA ILE A 224 3.38 21.27 18.04
C ILE A 224 1.96 20.65 18.03
N PRO A 225 0.95 21.20 17.33
CA PRO A 225 -0.38 20.61 17.29
C PRO A 225 -0.40 19.18 16.73
N ALA A 226 0.50 18.89 15.79
CA ALA A 226 0.56 17.57 15.16
C ALA A 226 0.95 16.46 16.16
N TYR A 227 1.71 16.77 17.21
CA TYR A 227 2.01 15.82 18.29
C TYR A 227 0.78 15.44 19.11
N PHE A 228 -0.16 16.37 19.30
CA PHE A 228 -1.41 16.10 20.01
C PHE A 228 -2.43 15.39 19.12
N HIS A 229 -2.50 15.76 17.84
CA HIS A 229 -3.47 15.18 16.91
C HIS A 229 -3.07 13.77 16.46
N ALA A 230 -1.78 13.49 16.28
CA ALA A 230 -1.29 12.19 15.79
C ALA A 230 -1.85 10.94 16.52
N PRO A 231 -1.84 10.85 17.87
CA PRO A 231 -2.40 9.69 18.57
C PRO A 231 -3.92 9.60 18.42
N ILE A 232 -4.63 10.74 18.42
CA ILE A 232 -6.09 10.80 18.27
C ILE A 232 -6.48 10.31 16.87
N GLU A 233 -5.85 10.87 15.85
CA GLU A 233 -6.04 10.49 14.46
C GLU A 233 -5.75 9.01 14.24
N THR A 234 -4.68 8.47 14.86
CA THR A 234 -4.32 7.05 14.78
C THR A 234 -5.38 6.16 15.43
N GLY A 235 -5.96 6.59 16.56
CA GLY A 235 -7.09 5.92 17.19
C GLY A 235 -8.31 5.87 16.28
N ILE A 236 -8.72 7.03 15.75
CA ILE A 236 -9.89 7.15 14.87
C ILE A 236 -9.69 6.32 13.59
N ILE A 237 -8.53 6.44 12.93
CA ILE A 237 -8.29 5.73 11.67
C ILE A 237 -8.23 4.22 11.86
N SER A 238 -7.80 3.72 13.03
CA SER A 238 -7.76 2.27 13.32
C SER A 238 -9.15 1.62 13.27
N LEU A 239 -10.19 2.41 13.54
CA LEU A 239 -11.60 2.02 13.42
C LEU A 239 -12.13 2.34 12.03
N LEU A 240 -11.89 3.56 11.55
CA LEU A 240 -12.44 4.06 10.30
C LEU A 240 -11.95 3.27 9.08
N CYS A 241 -10.69 2.82 9.08
CA CYS A 241 -10.13 2.01 8.01
C CYS A 241 -10.87 0.68 7.80
N LYS A 242 -11.51 0.14 8.85
CA LYS A 242 -12.30 -1.11 8.80
C LYS A 242 -13.71 -0.91 8.26
N THR A 243 -14.12 0.34 8.06
CA THR A 243 -15.44 0.70 7.51
C THR A 243 -15.36 0.93 6.00
N ARG A 244 -16.53 1.04 5.36
CA ARG A 244 -16.67 1.41 3.94
C ARG A 244 -16.48 2.91 3.67
N ILE A 245 -16.20 3.71 4.69
CA ILE A 245 -15.96 5.14 4.53
C ILE A 245 -14.71 5.33 3.67
N THR A 246 -14.80 6.25 2.71
CA THR A 246 -13.74 6.60 1.75
C THR A 246 -13.03 7.89 2.18
N PRO A 247 -11.75 8.11 1.81
CA PRO A 247 -11.05 9.36 2.07
C PRO A 247 -11.84 10.58 1.63
N ASN A 248 -12.41 10.56 0.42
CA ASN A 248 -13.22 11.67 -0.10
C ASN A 248 -14.44 12.03 0.78
N GLN A 249 -15.04 11.05 1.47
CA GLN A 249 -16.14 11.34 2.40
C GLN A 249 -15.64 12.06 3.66
N ILE A 250 -14.42 11.76 4.09
CA ILE A 250 -13.77 12.47 5.20
C ILE A 250 -13.44 13.90 4.77
N THR A 251 -12.91 14.09 3.57
CA THR A 251 -12.64 15.42 3.00
C THR A 251 -13.91 16.27 2.92
N ILE A 252 -15.03 15.70 2.46
CA ILE A 252 -16.33 16.42 2.44
C ILE A 252 -16.78 16.78 3.85
N ALA A 253 -16.62 15.89 4.82
CA ALA A 253 -16.95 16.19 6.22
C ALA A 253 -16.05 17.31 6.77
N GLY A 254 -14.76 17.28 6.47
CA GLY A 254 -13.80 18.35 6.77
C GLY A 254 -14.25 19.68 6.17
N PHE A 255 -14.61 19.70 4.89
CA PHE A 255 -15.14 20.90 4.22
C PHE A 255 -16.36 21.49 4.92
N ILE A 256 -17.33 20.66 5.32
CA ILE A 256 -18.52 21.11 6.07
C ILE A 256 -18.13 21.74 7.42
N ILE A 257 -17.21 21.12 8.14
CA ILE A 257 -16.69 21.64 9.42
C ILE A 257 -15.95 22.97 9.20
N GLY A 258 -15.18 23.07 8.11
CA GLY A 258 -14.46 24.28 7.73
C GLY A 258 -15.40 25.45 7.43
N CYS A 259 -16.46 25.22 6.65
CA CYS A 259 -17.50 26.23 6.42
C CYS A 259 -18.25 26.61 7.72
N GLY A 260 -18.54 25.63 8.58
CA GLY A 260 -19.15 25.87 9.89
C GLY A 260 -18.27 26.74 10.79
N THR A 261 -16.96 26.57 10.71
CA THR A 261 -15.96 27.40 11.40
C THR A 261 -16.03 28.84 10.91
N THR A 262 -16.03 29.07 9.60
CA THR A 262 -16.19 30.40 8.99
C THR A 262 -17.47 31.09 9.47
N ALA A 263 -18.59 30.37 9.46
CA ALA A 263 -19.88 30.89 9.90
C ALA A 263 -19.88 31.25 11.40
N ALA A 264 -19.24 30.43 12.25
CA ALA A 264 -19.12 30.71 13.67
C ALA A 264 -18.31 31.99 13.94
N PHE A 265 -17.20 32.20 13.22
CA PHE A 265 -16.43 33.43 13.31
C PHE A 265 -17.20 34.65 12.79
N ALA A 266 -17.90 34.52 11.66
CA ALA A 266 -18.67 35.63 11.08
C ALA A 266 -19.81 36.12 11.98
N VAL A 267 -20.40 35.23 12.80
CA VAL A 267 -21.47 35.57 13.77
C VAL A 267 -20.89 36.00 15.13
N GLY A 268 -19.56 36.10 15.27
CA GLY A 268 -18.90 36.53 16.50
C GLY A 268 -18.79 35.45 17.59
N ARG A 269 -19.14 34.19 17.29
CA ARG A 269 -19.02 33.07 18.23
C ARG A 269 -17.62 32.49 18.21
N VAL A 270 -16.63 33.30 18.60
CA VAL A 270 -15.20 32.98 18.51
C VAL A 270 -14.85 31.64 19.16
N GLY A 271 -15.37 31.35 20.35
CA GLY A 271 -15.09 30.08 21.05
C GLY A 271 -15.55 28.84 20.28
N LEU A 272 -16.73 28.90 19.62
CA LEU A 272 -17.21 27.79 18.78
C LEU A 272 -16.40 27.68 17.49
N GLY A 273 -15.97 28.81 16.91
CA GLY A 273 -15.08 28.82 15.74
C GLY A 273 -13.74 28.17 16.06
N ILE A 274 -13.11 28.49 17.18
CA ILE A 274 -11.85 27.87 17.61
C ILE A 274 -12.02 26.35 17.79
N LEU A 275 -13.08 25.91 18.47
CA LEU A 275 -13.34 24.48 18.66
C LEU A 275 -13.52 23.76 17.32
N ALA A 276 -14.30 24.34 16.39
CA ALA A 276 -14.53 23.77 15.07
C ALA A 276 -13.25 23.73 14.22
N ALA A 277 -12.39 24.75 14.30
CA ALA A 277 -11.08 24.78 13.65
C ALA A 277 -10.14 23.67 14.15
N LEU A 278 -10.13 23.42 15.47
CA LEU A 278 -9.35 22.32 16.05
C LEU A 278 -9.84 20.95 15.55
N ILE A 279 -11.17 20.76 15.47
CA ILE A 279 -11.76 19.53 14.93
C ILE A 279 -11.41 19.39 13.43
N PHE A 280 -11.49 20.47 12.65
CA PHE A 280 -11.11 20.48 11.24
C PHE A 280 -9.68 19.97 11.05
N GLY A 281 -8.72 20.47 11.83
CA GLY A 281 -7.31 20.05 11.72
C GLY A 281 -7.09 18.56 12.00
N ILE A 282 -7.89 17.94 12.88
CA ILE A 282 -7.87 16.48 13.10
C ILE A 282 -8.46 15.75 11.88
N VAL A 283 -9.60 16.22 11.36
CA VAL A 283 -10.30 15.58 10.23
C VAL A 283 -9.49 15.64 8.94
N ASP A 284 -8.81 16.75 8.68
CA ASP A 284 -7.89 16.91 7.55
C ASP A 284 -6.76 15.86 7.60
N GLY A 285 -6.13 15.66 8.77
CA GLY A 285 -5.12 14.60 8.95
C GLY A 285 -5.65 13.18 8.70
N LEU A 286 -6.94 12.93 8.95
CA LEU A 286 -7.56 11.61 8.78
C LEU A 286 -7.70 11.19 7.31
N ASP A 287 -8.01 12.10 6.39
CA ASP A 287 -8.23 11.74 4.99
C ASP A 287 -6.92 11.27 4.31
N GLY A 288 -5.81 11.95 4.62
CA GLY A 288 -4.48 11.68 4.11
C GLY A 288 -3.97 10.35 4.66
N LYS A 289 -4.17 10.11 5.96
CA LYS A 289 -3.87 8.81 6.57
C LYS A 289 -4.69 7.68 5.95
N GLN A 290 -6.00 7.88 5.78
CA GLN A 290 -6.86 6.85 5.22
C GLN A 290 -6.47 6.48 3.79
N SER A 291 -6.18 7.48 2.96
CA SER A 291 -5.80 7.29 1.57
C SER A 291 -4.45 6.58 1.41
N ARG A 292 -3.53 6.73 2.36
CA ARG A 292 -2.27 5.97 2.44
C ARG A 292 -2.52 4.54 2.94
N VAL A 293 -3.23 4.37 4.05
CA VAL A 293 -3.54 3.05 4.65
C VAL A 293 -4.30 2.13 3.71
N LYS A 294 -5.29 2.66 2.96
CA LYS A 294 -6.09 1.88 1.98
C LYS A 294 -5.51 1.89 0.57
N ILE A 295 -4.43 2.63 0.32
CA ILE A 295 -3.85 2.79 -1.02
C ILE A 295 -4.88 3.39 -2.00
N GLU A 296 -5.64 4.40 -1.54
CA GLU A 296 -6.71 5.09 -2.28
C GLU A 296 -6.39 6.54 -2.68
N MET A 297 -5.17 7.04 -2.44
CA MET A 297 -4.70 8.33 -2.95
C MET A 297 -5.07 8.53 -4.42
N THR A 298 -5.77 9.63 -4.67
CA THR A 298 -6.22 10.02 -6.00
C THR A 298 -5.40 11.21 -6.49
N GLU A 299 -5.33 11.39 -7.80
CA GLU A 299 -4.74 12.61 -8.40
C GLU A 299 -5.54 13.88 -8.07
N ARG A 300 -6.74 13.75 -7.48
CA ARG A 300 -7.57 14.88 -7.03
C ARG A 300 -7.04 15.57 -5.78
N GLY A 301 -6.01 15.04 -5.11
CA GLY A 301 -5.41 15.69 -3.93
C GLY A 301 -4.92 17.12 -4.16
N LYS A 302 -4.63 17.50 -5.42
CA LYS A 302 -4.33 18.90 -5.77
C LYS A 302 -5.51 19.85 -5.50
N TRP A 303 -6.75 19.40 -5.72
CA TRP A 303 -7.95 20.22 -5.48
C TRP A 303 -8.25 20.38 -4.00
N GLU A 304 -7.97 19.35 -3.20
CA GLU A 304 -8.14 19.36 -1.74
C GLU A 304 -7.29 20.49 -1.14
N HIS A 305 -6.01 20.58 -1.52
CA HIS A 305 -5.13 21.68 -1.10
C HIS A 305 -5.66 23.09 -1.42
N TYR A 306 -6.36 23.29 -2.53
CA TYR A 306 -6.97 24.60 -2.83
C TYR A 306 -8.19 24.90 -1.96
N LEU A 307 -8.98 23.87 -1.62
CA LEU A 307 -10.14 24.02 -0.75
C LEU A 307 -9.72 24.34 0.68
N ASP A 308 -8.70 23.65 1.20
CA ASP A 308 -8.17 23.89 2.54
C ASP A 308 -7.64 25.33 2.64
N TYR A 309 -6.85 25.75 1.65
CA TYR A 309 -6.36 27.11 1.57
C TYR A 309 -7.49 28.15 1.55
N LEU A 310 -8.56 27.92 0.77
CA LEU A 310 -9.71 28.83 0.71
C LEU A 310 -10.44 28.89 2.06
N ILE A 311 -10.64 27.75 2.71
CA ILE A 311 -11.28 27.67 4.03
C ILE A 311 -10.47 28.43 5.07
N GLU A 312 -9.17 28.18 5.16
CA GLU A 312 -8.30 28.85 6.13
C GLU A 312 -8.29 30.37 5.95
N ASN A 313 -8.21 30.86 4.71
CA ASN A 313 -8.29 32.30 4.42
C ASN A 313 -9.67 32.88 4.76
N SER A 314 -10.74 32.10 4.57
CA SER A 314 -12.09 32.53 4.94
C SER A 314 -12.24 32.77 6.44
N TRP A 315 -11.52 32.02 7.29
CA TRP A 315 -11.53 32.22 8.74
C TRP A 315 -10.88 33.54 9.12
N TRP A 316 -9.72 33.86 8.54
CA TRP A 316 -9.06 35.15 8.76
C TRP A 316 -9.93 36.32 8.33
N ALA A 317 -10.56 36.23 7.16
CA ALA A 317 -11.48 37.25 6.67
C ALA A 317 -12.71 37.42 7.58
N ALA A 318 -13.29 36.32 8.07
CA ALA A 318 -14.44 36.35 8.97
C ALA A 318 -14.09 36.97 10.33
N ILE A 319 -12.91 36.65 10.88
CA ILE A 319 -12.40 37.25 12.12
C ILE A 319 -12.14 38.76 11.90
N ALA A 320 -11.50 39.13 10.79
CA ALA A 320 -11.19 40.52 10.48
C ALA A 320 -12.43 41.39 10.22
N PHE A 321 -13.51 40.82 9.69
CA PHE A 321 -14.77 41.54 9.51
C PHE A 321 -15.48 41.82 10.85
N HIS A 322 -15.19 41.03 11.88
CA HIS A 322 -15.85 41.12 13.18
C HIS A 322 -15.05 41.91 14.23
N LEU A 323 -13.75 42.14 13.99
CA LEU A 323 -12.86 43.01 14.79
C LEU A 323 -12.94 44.46 14.32
#